data_AF-A0A522VFR1-F1
#
_entry.id   AF-A0A522VFR1-F1
#
_cell.length_a   1.000
_cell.length_b   1.000
_cell.length_c   1.000
_cell.angle_alpha   90.00
_cell.angle_beta   90.00
_cell.angle_gamma   90.00
#
_symmetry.space_group_name_H-M   'P 1'
#
loop_
_entity.id
_entity.type
_entity.pdbx_description
1 polymer ?
#
loop_
_entity_poly.entity_id
_entity_poly.type
_entity_poly.pdbx_seq_one_letter_code
_entity_poly.pdbx_strand_id
1 'polypeptide(L)'
;MITSAHKSFRISPLALSTSSVTECAMPETPKTLFAQGLALLKAQRSFEAVAVFDSLRTAAPDYPGLNEAYVKALRRDARHEEGLAFSESATGDPVQLGFERAMCLLALGRAETALCVFDGVLALNPNMAVAWYQSHGPALDLNGQDDAMRRIERALACQGPVNGNYRALLAAYHFLRGDEGQARKIARKARHRVLIDGIAALKPHFAPNLRLFGVSAHLHSHALDRAELPGLVLEFGVRRGTSLRLIAHRAKQEIHGFDSFEGLPESWGSIDAGQLTTGSALPDVPSNAHLHPGWFEDTLPFFLKTHDGPVRFVNIDSDLYVSARTVLFALAPRLVPGSILVFDELIGNPTWHDDEFKALSEFAQAIGARYEVFALAPATKQAALRIL
;
A
#
# COMPACT_ATOMS: atom_id res chain seq x y z
N MET A 1 4.89 28.62 48.49
CA MET A 1 3.53 29.00 48.05
C MET A 1 3.60 29.28 46.56
N ILE A 2 3.05 28.39 45.74
CA ILE A 2 2.33 28.60 44.49
C ILE A 2 1.84 27.20 44.12
N THR A 3 0.53 27.07 44.07
CA THR A 3 -0.23 25.83 44.02
C THR A 3 -0.31 25.25 42.60
N SER A 4 -0.20 23.92 42.56
CA SER A 4 -0.44 23.05 41.41
C SER A 4 -1.83 23.27 40.79
N ALA A 5 -1.90 23.33 39.46
CA ALA A 5 -3.14 23.21 38.70
C ALA A 5 -3.00 22.03 37.71
N HIS A 6 -3.38 20.84 38.17
CA HIS A 6 -3.71 19.71 37.31
C HIS A 6 -5.04 20.00 36.60
N LYS A 7 -5.01 20.21 35.28
CA LYS A 7 -6.22 20.11 34.46
C LYS A 7 -6.46 18.64 34.11
N SER A 8 -7.29 17.98 34.91
CA SER A 8 -7.90 16.70 34.53
C SER A 8 -8.95 16.96 33.44
N PHE A 9 -8.71 16.48 32.22
CA PHE A 9 -9.79 16.33 31.25
C PHE A 9 -10.61 15.11 31.65
N ARG A 10 -11.71 15.33 32.38
CA ARG A 10 -12.78 14.33 32.53
C ARG A 10 -13.59 14.36 31.24
N ILE A 11 -13.51 13.30 30.45
CA ILE A 11 -14.50 13.00 29.42
C ILE A 11 -15.76 12.56 30.15
N SER A 12 -16.80 13.39 30.11
CA SER A 12 -18.14 13.02 30.57
C SER A 12 -18.68 11.90 29.67
N PRO A 13 -19.30 10.84 30.21
CA PRO A 13 -19.99 9.86 29.38
C PRO A 13 -21.14 10.56 28.66
N LEU A 14 -21.14 10.48 27.33
CA LEU A 14 -22.23 10.95 26.49
C LEU A 14 -23.50 10.19 26.92
N ALA A 15 -24.43 10.88 27.58
CA ALA A 15 -25.75 10.36 27.83
C ALA A 15 -26.47 10.26 26.47
N LEU A 16 -26.58 9.03 25.94
CA LEU A 16 -27.45 8.72 24.82
C LEU A 16 -28.89 8.98 25.28
N SER A 17 -29.46 10.13 24.89
CA SER A 17 -30.89 10.36 25.01
C SER A 17 -31.60 9.43 24.04
N THR A 18 -32.36 8.48 24.57
CA THR A 18 -33.28 7.64 23.80
C THR A 18 -34.44 8.48 23.29
N SER A 19 -34.27 9.10 22.12
CA SER A 19 -35.39 9.53 21.28
C SER A 19 -35.71 8.41 20.30
N SER A 20 -36.81 7.72 20.55
CA SER A 20 -37.38 6.70 19.67
C SER A 20 -37.82 7.32 18.35
N VAL A 21 -36.94 7.29 17.35
CA VAL A 21 -37.34 7.32 15.95
C VAL A 21 -37.14 5.88 15.47
N THR A 22 -38.25 5.19 15.25
CA THR A 22 -38.28 3.92 14.51
C THR A 22 -37.76 4.20 13.10
N GLU A 23 -36.44 4.04 12.94
CA GLU A 23 -35.82 3.89 11.63
C GLU A 23 -36.42 2.62 11.04
N CYS A 24 -37.23 2.78 9.99
CA CYS A 24 -37.83 1.67 9.27
C CYS A 24 -36.69 0.96 8.53
N ALA A 25 -36.00 0.04 9.22
CA ALA A 25 -34.97 -0.79 8.63
C ALA A 25 -35.61 -1.55 7.46
N MET A 26 -35.19 -1.22 6.24
CA MET A 26 -35.55 -1.99 5.06
C MET A 26 -35.23 -3.46 5.36
N PRO A 27 -36.13 -4.42 5.03
CA PRO A 27 -35.84 -5.83 5.23
C PRO A 27 -34.51 -6.17 4.55
N GLU A 28 -33.59 -6.81 5.28
CA GLU A 28 -32.33 -7.28 4.72
C GLU A 28 -32.63 -8.41 3.72
N THR A 29 -32.79 -8.04 2.45
CA THR A 29 -32.90 -8.98 1.34
C THR A 29 -31.51 -9.25 0.75
N PRO A 30 -31.29 -10.41 0.09
CA PRO A 30 -30.02 -10.66 -0.59
C PRO A 30 -29.62 -9.55 -1.58
N LYS A 31 -30.61 -8.96 -2.26
CA LYS A 31 -30.39 -7.85 -3.21
C LYS A 31 -29.93 -6.56 -2.52
N THR A 32 -30.52 -6.22 -1.37
CA THR A 32 -30.14 -5.00 -0.63
C THR A 32 -28.76 -5.15 0.00
N LEU A 33 -28.44 -6.32 0.55
CA LEU A 33 -27.10 -6.62 1.07
C LEU A 33 -26.04 -6.53 -0.04
N PHE A 34 -26.30 -7.10 -1.22
CA PHE A 34 -25.36 -7.02 -2.34
C PHE A 34 -25.11 -5.57 -2.79
N ALA A 35 -26.19 -4.78 -2.94
CA ALA A 35 -26.08 -3.38 -3.31
C ALA A 35 -25.33 -2.55 -2.26
N GLN A 36 -25.57 -2.81 -0.98
CA GLN A 36 -24.87 -2.17 0.14
C GLN A 36 -23.38 -2.50 0.13
N GLY A 37 -23.00 -3.77 -0.02
CA GLY A 37 -21.60 -4.17 -0.11
C GLY A 37 -20.86 -3.50 -1.28
N LEU A 38 -21.50 -3.40 -2.45
CA LEU A 38 -20.94 -2.68 -3.59
C LEU A 38 -20.81 -1.17 -3.35
N ALA A 39 -21.77 -0.55 -2.66
CA ALA A 39 -21.71 0.86 -2.28
C ALA A 39 -20.55 1.12 -1.31
N LEU A 40 -20.35 0.25 -0.32
CA LEU A 40 -19.23 0.31 0.62
C LEU A 40 -17.88 0.18 -0.10
N LEU A 41 -17.74 -0.76 -1.04
CA LEU A 41 -16.53 -0.87 -1.88
C LEU A 41 -16.25 0.37 -2.73
N LYS A 42 -17.31 1.04 -3.21
CA LYS A 42 -17.17 2.29 -3.95
C LYS A 42 -16.72 3.43 -3.04
N ALA A 43 -17.15 3.43 -1.79
CA ALA A 43 -16.75 4.38 -0.75
C ALA A 43 -15.41 4.04 -0.07
N GLN A 44 -14.68 3.03 -0.57
CA GLN A 44 -13.41 2.53 -0.01
C GLN A 44 -13.51 1.91 1.40
N ARG A 45 -14.72 1.73 1.92
CA ARG A 45 -15.04 1.11 3.22
C ARG A 45 -15.01 -0.42 3.12
N SER A 46 -13.81 -0.95 2.84
CA SER A 46 -13.62 -2.37 2.51
C SER A 46 -13.84 -3.29 3.71
N PHE A 47 -13.44 -2.87 4.91
CA PHE A 47 -13.70 -3.60 6.16
C PHE A 47 -15.19 -3.90 6.36
N GLU A 48 -16.05 -2.88 6.19
CA GLU A 48 -17.50 -3.02 6.33
C GLU A 48 -18.12 -3.78 5.15
N ALA A 49 -17.60 -3.59 3.93
CA ALA A 49 -18.05 -4.35 2.77
C ALA A 49 -17.88 -5.86 2.97
N VAL A 50 -16.76 -6.29 3.57
CA VAL A 50 -16.52 -7.70 3.88
C VAL A 50 -17.60 -8.24 4.82
N ALA A 51 -17.91 -7.53 5.91
CA ALA A 51 -18.95 -7.95 6.86
C ALA A 51 -20.35 -8.07 6.22
N VAL A 52 -20.70 -7.14 5.32
CA VAL A 52 -21.97 -7.21 4.56
C VAL A 52 -21.99 -8.40 3.61
N PHE A 53 -20.90 -8.69 2.92
CA PHE A 53 -20.82 -9.84 2.03
C PHE A 53 -20.77 -11.19 2.77
N ASP A 54 -20.19 -11.25 3.98
CA ASP A 54 -20.27 -12.43 4.86
C ASP A 54 -21.72 -12.74 5.26
N SER A 55 -22.47 -11.69 5.60
CA SER A 55 -23.90 -11.80 5.89
C SER A 55 -24.67 -12.32 4.66
N LEU A 56 -24.37 -11.78 3.47
CA LEU A 56 -24.97 -12.23 2.22
C LEU A 56 -24.61 -13.68 1.87
N ARG A 57 -23.37 -14.11 2.08
CA ARG A 57 -22.94 -15.51 1.88
C ARG A 57 -23.71 -16.48 2.77
N THR A 58 -24.04 -16.06 3.99
CA THR A 58 -24.83 -16.87 4.92
C THR A 58 -26.30 -16.96 4.48
N ALA A 59 -26.87 -15.84 4.02
CA ALA A 59 -28.29 -15.77 3.64
C ALA A 59 -28.59 -16.33 2.24
N ALA A 60 -27.67 -16.16 1.29
CA ALA A 60 -27.82 -16.54 -0.12
C ALA A 60 -26.44 -16.81 -0.77
N PRO A 61 -25.83 -17.99 -0.51
CA PRO A 61 -24.48 -18.32 -0.99
C PRO A 61 -24.36 -18.32 -2.52
N ASP A 62 -25.44 -18.62 -3.24
CA ASP A 62 -25.47 -18.69 -4.70
C ASP A 62 -25.88 -17.36 -5.37
N TYR A 63 -25.84 -16.25 -4.63
CA TYR A 63 -26.25 -14.95 -5.17
C TYR A 63 -25.32 -14.53 -6.33
N PRO A 64 -25.84 -14.20 -7.53
CA PRO A 64 -25.01 -13.90 -8.69
C PRO A 64 -24.05 -12.72 -8.46
N GLY A 65 -22.77 -12.92 -8.76
CA GLY A 65 -21.73 -11.90 -8.61
C GLY A 65 -21.19 -11.73 -7.18
N LEU A 66 -21.69 -12.51 -6.21
CA LEU A 66 -21.27 -12.44 -4.82
C LEU A 66 -19.80 -12.82 -4.64
N ASN A 67 -19.38 -13.93 -5.24
CA ASN A 67 -18.05 -14.48 -5.01
C ASN A 67 -16.96 -13.53 -5.51
N GLU A 68 -17.13 -12.94 -6.69
CA GLU A 68 -16.27 -11.92 -7.27
C GLU A 68 -16.20 -10.67 -6.39
N ALA A 69 -17.37 -10.18 -5.95
CA ALA A 69 -17.45 -9.01 -5.10
C ALA A 69 -16.81 -9.24 -3.72
N TYR A 70 -16.93 -10.45 -3.19
CA TYR A 70 -16.36 -10.85 -1.91
C TYR A 70 -14.83 -10.97 -1.98
N VAL A 71 -14.25 -11.65 -2.99
CA VAL A 71 -12.79 -11.69 -3.19
C VAL A 71 -12.23 -10.27 -3.34
N LYS A 72 -12.92 -9.42 -4.11
CA LYS A 72 -12.55 -8.02 -4.26
C LYS A 72 -12.57 -7.26 -2.94
N ALA A 73 -13.57 -7.49 -2.09
CA ALA A 73 -13.67 -6.89 -0.78
C ALA A 73 -12.53 -7.34 0.14
N LEU A 74 -12.27 -8.64 0.22
CA LEU A 74 -11.16 -9.22 0.96
C LEU A 74 -9.82 -8.63 0.52
N ARG A 75 -9.60 -8.54 -0.79
CA ARG A 75 -8.38 -7.96 -1.35
C ARG A 75 -8.22 -6.48 -0.97
N ARG A 76 -9.26 -5.67 -1.07
CA ARG A 76 -9.18 -4.23 -0.72
C ARG A 76 -9.07 -4.01 0.79
N ASP A 77 -9.51 -4.98 1.60
CA ASP A 77 -9.26 -5.00 3.04
C ASP A 77 -7.88 -5.58 3.42
N ALA A 78 -7.01 -5.88 2.44
CA ALA A 78 -5.70 -6.52 2.63
C ALA A 78 -5.74 -7.94 3.25
N ARG A 79 -6.89 -8.63 3.18
CA ARG A 79 -7.06 -10.05 3.53
C ARG A 79 -6.71 -10.95 2.33
N HIS A 80 -5.48 -10.82 1.83
CA HIS A 80 -5.06 -11.40 0.54
C HIS A 80 -4.98 -12.93 0.53
N GLU A 81 -4.44 -13.56 1.58
CA GLU A 81 -4.37 -15.04 1.67
C GLU A 81 -5.77 -15.66 1.68
N GLU A 82 -6.71 -15.04 2.40
CA GLU A 82 -8.08 -15.50 2.49
C GLU A 82 -8.84 -15.28 1.18
N GLY A 83 -8.65 -14.11 0.54
CA GLY A 83 -9.17 -13.84 -0.81
C GLY A 83 -8.63 -14.82 -1.85
N LEU A 84 -7.35 -15.17 -1.79
CA LEU A 84 -6.72 -16.16 -2.64
C LEU A 84 -7.34 -17.54 -2.43
N ALA A 85 -7.33 -18.05 -1.19
CA ALA A 85 -7.89 -19.36 -0.86
C ALA A 85 -9.37 -19.48 -1.25
N PHE A 86 -10.15 -18.43 -1.02
CA PHE A 86 -11.55 -18.41 -1.42
C PHE A 86 -11.71 -18.43 -2.96
N SER A 87 -10.93 -17.62 -3.68
CA SER A 87 -11.00 -17.55 -5.15
C SER A 87 -10.62 -18.85 -5.86
N GLU A 88 -9.85 -19.75 -5.24
CA GLU A 88 -9.46 -21.03 -5.82
C GLU A 88 -10.57 -22.09 -5.78
N SER A 89 -11.53 -21.95 -4.88
CA SER A 89 -12.66 -22.89 -4.71
C SER A 89 -14.01 -22.31 -5.12
N ALA A 90 -14.12 -20.97 -5.22
CA ALA A 90 -15.37 -20.31 -5.56
C ALA A 90 -15.78 -20.51 -7.03
N THR A 91 -17.09 -20.61 -7.25
CA THR A 91 -17.70 -20.62 -8.59
C THR A 91 -18.13 -19.21 -8.99
N GLY A 92 -17.98 -18.84 -10.26
CA GLY A 92 -18.36 -17.51 -10.76
C GLY A 92 -17.86 -17.25 -12.17
N ASP A 93 -17.86 -16.00 -12.59
CA ASP A 93 -17.22 -15.56 -13.83
C ASP A 93 -15.71 -15.81 -13.75
N PRO A 94 -15.15 -16.72 -14.59
CA PRO A 94 -13.74 -17.07 -14.53
C PRO A 94 -12.81 -15.90 -14.86
N VAL A 95 -13.28 -14.90 -15.63
CA VAL A 95 -12.49 -13.70 -15.96
C VAL A 95 -12.37 -12.79 -14.73
N GLN A 96 -13.49 -12.52 -14.04
CA GLN A 96 -13.49 -11.64 -12.87
C GLN A 96 -12.85 -12.29 -11.65
N LEU A 97 -13.18 -13.55 -11.35
CA LEU A 97 -12.52 -14.31 -10.27
C LEU A 97 -11.02 -14.47 -10.55
N GLY A 98 -10.65 -14.83 -11.79
CA GLY A 98 -9.25 -14.94 -12.18
C GLY A 98 -8.49 -13.63 -12.01
N PHE A 99 -9.09 -12.49 -12.36
CA PHE A 99 -8.50 -11.18 -12.17
C PHE A 99 -8.29 -10.85 -10.68
N GLU A 100 -9.30 -11.02 -9.84
CA GLU A 100 -9.17 -10.74 -8.40
C GLU A 100 -8.19 -11.70 -7.71
N ARG A 101 -8.13 -12.97 -8.15
CA ARG A 101 -7.10 -13.94 -7.73
C ARG A 101 -5.69 -13.47 -8.07
N ALA A 102 -5.46 -13.07 -9.33
CA ALA A 102 -4.15 -12.57 -9.77
C ALA A 102 -3.72 -11.33 -8.96
N MET A 103 -4.66 -10.45 -8.64
CA MET A 103 -4.39 -9.29 -7.80
C MET A 103 -4.04 -9.66 -6.34
N CYS A 104 -4.65 -10.70 -5.77
CA CYS A 104 -4.25 -11.22 -4.45
C CYS A 104 -2.84 -11.81 -4.51
N LEU A 105 -2.52 -12.59 -5.55
CA LEU A 105 -1.18 -13.16 -5.76
C LEU A 105 -0.11 -12.06 -5.88
N LEU A 106 -0.40 -10.94 -6.56
CA LEU A 106 0.51 -9.80 -6.63
C LEU A 106 0.78 -9.17 -5.26
N ALA A 107 -0.27 -8.93 -4.48
CA ALA A 107 -0.12 -8.37 -3.14
C ALA A 107 0.71 -9.28 -2.20
N LEU A 108 0.65 -10.59 -2.43
CA LEU A 108 1.46 -11.60 -1.73
C LEU A 108 2.86 -11.81 -2.34
N GLY A 109 3.24 -11.05 -3.37
CA GLY A 109 4.55 -11.15 -4.01
C GLY A 109 4.75 -12.36 -4.93
N ARG A 110 3.70 -13.13 -5.23
CA ARG A 110 3.75 -14.34 -6.06
C ARG A 110 3.66 -13.99 -7.55
N ALA A 111 4.67 -13.28 -8.05
CA ALA A 111 4.68 -12.67 -9.39
C ALA A 111 4.51 -13.66 -10.55
N GLU A 112 5.21 -14.80 -10.52
CA GLU A 112 5.14 -15.82 -11.59
C GLU A 112 3.73 -16.39 -11.72
N THR A 113 3.15 -16.82 -10.60
CA THR A 113 1.78 -17.34 -10.56
C THR A 113 0.80 -16.24 -10.97
N ALA A 114 0.94 -15.01 -10.46
CA ALA A 114 0.07 -13.91 -10.82
C ALA A 114 0.08 -13.63 -12.33
N LEU A 115 1.26 -13.58 -12.95
CA LEU A 115 1.41 -13.34 -14.39
C LEU A 115 0.75 -14.45 -15.21
N CYS A 116 0.95 -15.71 -14.81
CA CYS A 116 0.29 -16.85 -15.44
C CYS A 116 -1.25 -16.75 -15.36
N VAL A 117 -1.79 -16.36 -14.19
CA VAL A 117 -3.24 -16.16 -14.03
C VAL A 117 -3.74 -15.00 -14.88
N PHE A 118 -3.02 -13.87 -14.95
CA PHE A 118 -3.39 -12.76 -15.83
C PHE A 118 -3.42 -13.18 -17.30
N ASP A 119 -2.42 -13.93 -17.77
CA ASP A 119 -2.36 -14.38 -19.16
C ASP A 119 -3.54 -15.32 -19.47
N GLY A 120 -3.96 -16.16 -18.52
CA GLY A 120 -5.19 -16.95 -18.61
C GLY A 120 -6.46 -16.11 -18.69
N VAL A 121 -6.59 -15.08 -17.84
CA VAL A 121 -7.71 -14.11 -17.89
C VAL A 121 -7.76 -13.39 -19.24
N LEU A 122 -6.60 -12.99 -19.76
CA LEU A 122 -6.47 -12.27 -21.03
C LEU A 122 -6.71 -13.17 -22.25
N ALA A 123 -6.47 -14.49 -22.14
CA ALA A 123 -6.87 -15.44 -23.17
C ALA A 123 -8.40 -15.56 -23.29
N LEU A 124 -9.12 -15.48 -22.17
CA LEU A 124 -10.59 -15.47 -22.13
C LEU A 124 -11.19 -14.12 -22.55
N ASN A 125 -10.57 -13.01 -22.13
CA ASN A 125 -10.98 -11.67 -22.50
C ASN A 125 -9.78 -10.79 -22.92
N PRO A 126 -9.40 -10.82 -24.21
CA PRO A 126 -8.25 -10.05 -24.71
C PRO A 126 -8.42 -8.53 -24.65
N ASN A 127 -9.64 -8.02 -24.47
CA ASN A 127 -9.96 -6.59 -24.46
C ASN A 127 -10.09 -6.03 -23.02
N MET A 128 -9.72 -6.80 -22.00
CA MET A 128 -9.73 -6.36 -20.60
C MET A 128 -8.51 -5.48 -20.29
N ALA A 129 -8.62 -4.18 -20.59
CA ALA A 129 -7.54 -3.20 -20.43
C ALA A 129 -6.88 -3.23 -19.04
N VAL A 130 -7.67 -3.41 -17.97
CA VAL A 130 -7.16 -3.45 -16.59
C VAL A 130 -6.30 -4.68 -16.31
N ALA A 131 -6.58 -5.84 -16.91
CA ALA A 131 -5.76 -7.04 -16.73
C ALA A 131 -4.41 -6.89 -17.45
N TRP A 132 -4.41 -6.34 -18.67
CA TRP A 132 -3.17 -5.96 -19.37
C TRP A 132 -2.34 -5.01 -18.52
N TYR A 133 -2.96 -3.94 -18.01
CA TYR A 133 -2.28 -2.99 -17.13
C TYR A 133 -1.74 -3.68 -15.89
N GLN A 134 -2.54 -4.39 -15.09
CA GLN A 134 -2.06 -4.98 -13.84
C GLN A 134 -0.99 -6.06 -14.03
N SER A 135 -0.99 -6.76 -15.18
CA SER A 135 0.05 -7.74 -15.52
C SER A 135 1.43 -7.13 -15.82
N HIS A 136 1.54 -5.81 -16.01
CA HIS A 136 2.83 -5.19 -16.35
C HIS A 136 3.84 -5.27 -15.19
N GLY A 137 3.37 -5.22 -13.94
CA GLY A 137 4.22 -5.23 -12.74
C GLY A 137 5.01 -6.54 -12.60
N PRO A 138 4.36 -7.72 -12.52
CA PRO A 138 5.08 -8.98 -12.49
C PRO A 138 5.88 -9.23 -13.79
N ALA A 139 5.42 -8.74 -14.93
CA ALA A 139 6.18 -8.82 -16.18
C ALA A 139 7.47 -7.99 -16.16
N LEU A 140 7.48 -6.82 -15.49
CA LEU A 140 8.69 -6.02 -15.30
C LEU A 140 9.74 -6.84 -14.53
N ASP A 141 9.31 -7.50 -13.44
CA ASP A 141 10.21 -8.22 -12.55
C ASP A 141 10.76 -9.51 -13.18
N LEU A 142 9.95 -10.19 -14.01
CA LEU A 142 10.29 -11.49 -14.60
C LEU A 142 10.89 -11.38 -16.00
N ASN A 143 10.38 -10.48 -16.83
CA ASN A 143 10.66 -10.41 -18.26
C ASN A 143 11.35 -9.09 -18.67
N GLY A 144 11.44 -8.13 -17.74
CA GLY A 144 12.07 -6.83 -17.96
C GLY A 144 11.13 -5.77 -18.54
N GLN A 145 11.69 -4.57 -18.67
CA GLN A 145 10.90 -3.36 -18.93
C GLN A 145 10.22 -3.33 -20.31
N ASP A 146 10.78 -3.99 -21.33
CA ASP A 146 10.15 -4.07 -22.66
C ASP A 146 8.80 -4.78 -22.60
N ASP A 147 8.70 -5.91 -21.88
CA ASP A 147 7.43 -6.63 -21.76
C ASP A 147 6.41 -5.83 -20.95
N ALA A 148 6.85 -5.19 -19.87
CA ALA A 148 6.00 -4.31 -19.08
C ALA A 148 5.41 -3.16 -19.92
N MET A 149 6.25 -2.49 -20.73
CA MET A 149 5.79 -1.40 -21.60
C MET A 149 4.82 -1.91 -22.67
N ARG A 150 5.10 -3.05 -23.32
CA ARG A 150 4.16 -3.65 -24.29
C ARG A 150 2.80 -3.96 -23.68
N ARG A 151 2.77 -4.47 -22.45
CA ARG A 151 1.50 -4.76 -21.73
C ARG A 151 0.71 -3.48 -21.46
N ILE A 152 1.37 -2.39 -21.09
CA ILE A 152 0.70 -1.09 -20.90
C ILE A 152 0.22 -0.51 -22.24
N GLU A 153 1.00 -0.61 -23.30
CA GLU A 153 0.58 -0.22 -24.66
C GLU A 153 -0.65 -1.00 -25.11
N ARG A 154 -0.67 -2.32 -24.85
CA ARG A 154 -1.82 -3.18 -25.15
C ARG A 154 -3.05 -2.78 -24.34
N ALA A 155 -2.88 -2.40 -23.07
CA ALA A 155 -3.95 -1.85 -22.23
C ALA A 155 -4.51 -0.54 -22.80
N LEU A 156 -3.65 0.36 -23.29
CA LEU A 156 -4.05 1.62 -23.92
C LEU A 156 -4.78 1.43 -25.26
N ALA A 157 -4.53 0.32 -25.95
CA ALA A 157 -5.18 -0.03 -27.22
C ALA A 157 -6.52 -0.76 -27.05
N CYS A 158 -6.90 -1.15 -25.83
CA CYS A 158 -8.21 -1.77 -25.57
C CYS A 158 -9.35 -0.74 -25.71
N GLN A 159 -10.54 -1.21 -26.10
CA GLN A 159 -11.71 -0.33 -26.24
C GLN A 159 -12.19 0.19 -24.88
N GLY A 160 -12.57 1.47 -24.83
CA GLY A 160 -13.09 2.12 -23.63
C GLY A 160 -12.36 3.42 -23.29
N PRO A 161 -12.76 4.11 -22.21
CA PRO A 161 -12.10 5.33 -21.78
C PRO A 161 -10.65 5.03 -21.38
N VAL A 162 -9.72 5.74 -22.02
CA VAL A 162 -8.28 5.61 -21.72
C VAL A 162 -8.01 6.06 -20.29
N ASN A 163 -7.55 5.12 -19.46
CA ASN A 163 -7.16 5.43 -18.09
C ASN A 163 -5.86 6.27 -18.10
N GLY A 164 -5.91 7.42 -17.42
CA GLY A 164 -4.77 8.34 -17.31
C GLY A 164 -3.56 7.72 -16.64
N ASN A 165 -3.78 6.77 -15.71
CA ASN A 165 -2.71 6.08 -14.98
C ASN A 165 -1.85 5.22 -15.90
N TYR A 166 -2.46 4.59 -16.92
CA TYR A 166 -1.73 3.74 -17.87
C TYR A 166 -0.76 4.61 -18.69
N ARG A 167 -1.23 5.79 -19.12
CA ARG A 167 -0.38 6.78 -19.82
C ARG A 167 0.72 7.33 -18.93
N ALA A 168 0.41 7.65 -17.68
CA ALA A 168 1.38 8.19 -16.73
C ALA A 168 2.53 7.19 -16.51
N LEU A 169 2.19 5.91 -16.32
CA LEU A 169 3.18 4.86 -16.10
C LEU A 169 4.01 4.55 -17.34
N LEU A 170 3.40 4.46 -18.53
CA LEU A 170 4.16 4.28 -19.77
C LEU A 170 5.14 5.44 -20.00
N ALA A 171 4.69 6.68 -19.74
CA ALA A 171 5.54 7.85 -19.86
C ALA A 171 6.69 7.86 -18.82
N ALA A 172 6.43 7.39 -17.59
CA ALA A 172 7.46 7.21 -16.57
C ALA A 172 8.54 6.20 -17.01
N TYR A 173 8.16 5.09 -17.66
CA TYR A 173 9.14 4.14 -18.19
C TYR A 173 9.98 4.72 -19.33
N HIS A 174 9.39 5.50 -20.25
CA HIS A 174 10.18 6.24 -21.25
C HIS A 174 11.13 7.24 -20.59
N PHE A 175 10.68 7.98 -19.57
CA PHE A 175 11.53 8.92 -18.84
C PHE A 175 12.72 8.22 -18.16
N LEU A 176 12.47 7.09 -17.50
CA LEU A 176 13.50 6.28 -16.84
C LEU A 176 14.50 5.65 -17.84
N ARG A 177 14.10 5.44 -19.10
CA ARG A 177 15.00 5.06 -20.20
C ARG A 177 15.80 6.22 -20.79
N GLY A 178 15.59 7.44 -20.33
CA GLY A 178 16.20 8.65 -20.89
C GLY A 178 15.48 9.23 -22.12
N ASP A 179 14.37 8.64 -22.55
CA ASP A 179 13.53 9.16 -23.65
C ASP A 179 12.50 10.16 -23.12
N GLU A 180 13.00 11.28 -22.58
CA GLU A 180 12.14 12.32 -22.02
C GLU A 180 11.25 12.99 -23.08
N GLY A 181 11.68 12.99 -24.33
CA GLY A 181 10.90 13.50 -25.46
C GLY A 181 9.62 12.70 -25.65
N GLN A 182 9.72 11.36 -25.68
CA GLN A 182 8.57 10.48 -25.78
C GLN A 182 7.72 10.51 -24.50
N ALA A 183 8.34 10.55 -23.32
CA ALA A 183 7.62 10.68 -22.05
C ALA A 183 6.68 11.92 -22.07
N ARG A 184 7.19 13.08 -22.48
CA ARG A 184 6.39 14.32 -22.60
C ARG A 184 5.27 14.22 -23.63
N LYS A 185 5.49 13.52 -24.76
CA LYS A 185 4.45 13.28 -25.78
C LYS A 185 3.32 12.40 -25.26
N ILE A 186 3.64 11.39 -24.45
CA ILE A 186 2.63 10.49 -23.85
C ILE A 186 1.88 11.20 -22.72
N ALA A 187 2.61 11.88 -21.82
CA ALA A 187 2.12 12.61 -20.66
C ALA A 187 1.58 14.02 -21.01
N ARG A 188 0.52 14.06 -21.83
CA ARG A 188 -0.03 15.32 -22.38
C ARG A 188 -0.71 16.23 -21.35
N LYS A 189 -1.27 15.67 -20.27
CA LYS A 189 -2.00 16.43 -19.23
C LYS A 189 -1.17 16.49 -17.96
N ALA A 190 -1.32 17.55 -17.16
CA ALA A 190 -0.60 17.71 -15.89
C ALA A 190 -0.74 16.48 -14.97
N ARG A 191 -1.96 15.94 -14.85
CA ARG A 191 -2.22 14.71 -14.06
C ARG A 191 -1.45 13.46 -14.53
N HIS A 192 -0.94 13.42 -15.76
CA HIS A 192 -0.11 12.30 -16.25
C HIS A 192 1.38 12.53 -15.98
N ARG A 193 1.78 13.74 -15.56
CA ARG A 193 3.16 14.13 -15.29
C ARG A 193 3.55 13.97 -13.83
N VAL A 194 2.58 13.96 -12.91
CA VAL A 194 2.79 13.78 -11.46
C VAL A 194 3.83 12.69 -11.13
N LEU A 195 3.69 11.50 -11.73
CA LEU A 195 4.66 10.41 -11.53
C LEU A 195 6.04 10.72 -12.11
N ILE A 196 6.12 11.35 -13.29
CA ILE A 196 7.39 11.77 -13.90
C ILE A 196 8.05 12.85 -13.04
N ASP A 197 7.29 13.80 -12.53
CA ASP A 197 7.79 14.92 -11.74
C ASP A 197 8.40 14.41 -10.42
N GLY A 198 7.74 13.45 -9.76
CA GLY A 198 8.29 12.76 -8.59
C GLY A 198 9.57 11.98 -8.89
N ILE A 199 9.59 11.21 -9.99
CA ILE A 199 10.80 10.48 -10.43
C ILE A 199 11.93 11.46 -10.76
N ALA A 200 11.63 12.58 -11.42
CA ALA A 200 12.60 13.60 -11.78
C ALA A 200 13.20 14.27 -10.53
N ALA A 201 12.41 14.45 -9.47
CA ALA A 201 12.89 14.97 -8.19
C ALA A 201 13.84 14.00 -7.47
N LEU A 202 13.64 12.68 -7.63
CA LEU A 202 14.55 11.67 -7.08
C LEU A 202 15.79 11.42 -7.96
N LYS A 203 15.75 11.77 -9.25
CA LYS A 203 16.81 11.52 -10.23
C LYS A 203 18.22 11.98 -9.79
N PRO A 204 18.40 13.15 -9.12
CA PRO A 204 19.72 13.55 -8.62
C PRO A 204 20.32 12.60 -7.57
N HIS A 205 19.49 11.78 -6.94
CA HIS A 205 19.87 10.83 -5.90
C HIS A 205 20.00 9.39 -6.40
N PHE A 206 19.79 9.13 -7.70
CA PHE A 206 19.83 7.76 -8.22
C PHE A 206 21.22 7.14 -8.07
N ALA A 207 21.24 5.92 -7.51
CA ALA A 207 22.41 5.08 -7.55
C ALA A 207 22.71 4.66 -9.01
N PRO A 208 23.99 4.47 -9.40
CA PRO A 208 24.35 4.07 -10.75
C PRO A 208 23.69 2.76 -11.23
N ASN A 209 23.35 1.87 -10.30
CA ASN A 209 22.72 0.58 -10.54
C ASN A 209 21.25 0.55 -10.08
N LEU A 210 20.55 1.68 -10.19
CA LEU A 210 19.12 1.78 -9.90
C LEU A 210 18.36 0.62 -10.55
N ARG A 211 17.61 -0.12 -9.74
CA ARG A 211 16.77 -1.23 -10.21
C ARG A 211 15.28 -0.85 -10.16
N LEU A 212 14.55 -1.18 -11.21
CA LEU A 212 13.10 -1.02 -11.26
C LEU A 212 12.40 -2.29 -10.81
N PHE A 213 11.28 -2.11 -10.12
CA PHE A 213 10.40 -3.19 -9.67
C PHE A 213 8.95 -2.91 -10.04
N GLY A 214 8.20 -3.97 -10.32
CA GLY A 214 6.77 -3.92 -10.59
C GLY A 214 5.92 -4.50 -9.47
N VAL A 215 6.52 -5.27 -8.55
CA VAL A 215 5.87 -5.87 -7.38
C VAL A 215 6.52 -5.37 -6.09
N SER A 216 5.72 -4.79 -5.19
CA SER A 216 6.17 -4.24 -3.90
C SER A 216 7.00 -5.23 -3.07
N ALA A 217 6.55 -6.47 -2.98
CA ALA A 217 7.24 -7.54 -2.26
C ALA A 217 8.67 -7.78 -2.76
N HIS A 218 8.91 -7.63 -4.06
CA HIS A 218 10.22 -7.83 -4.67
C HIS A 218 11.14 -6.66 -4.38
N LEU A 219 10.62 -5.42 -4.40
CA LEU A 219 11.37 -4.24 -3.94
C LEU A 219 11.78 -4.36 -2.48
N HIS A 220 10.86 -4.73 -1.58
CA HIS A 220 11.16 -4.95 -0.16
C HIS A 220 12.23 -6.02 0.04
N SER A 221 12.10 -7.15 -0.65
CA SER A 221 13.08 -8.24 -0.59
C SER A 221 14.46 -7.77 -1.05
N HIS A 222 14.51 -7.00 -2.15
CA HIS A 222 15.75 -6.43 -2.64
C HIS A 222 16.35 -5.41 -1.67
N ALA A 223 15.53 -4.56 -1.06
CA ALA A 223 15.98 -3.58 -0.09
C ALA A 223 16.56 -4.24 1.18
N LEU A 224 15.92 -5.30 1.67
CA LEU A 224 16.43 -6.10 2.79
C LEU A 224 17.74 -6.81 2.47
N ASP A 225 17.89 -7.32 1.24
CA ASP A 225 19.15 -7.94 0.78
C ASP A 225 20.31 -6.94 0.75
N ARG A 226 20.00 -5.64 0.62
CA ARG A 226 20.96 -4.53 0.63
C ARG A 226 21.19 -3.94 2.03
N ALA A 227 20.40 -4.37 3.02
CA ALA A 227 20.52 -3.96 4.42
C ALA A 227 21.54 -4.85 5.15
N GLU A 228 22.82 -4.56 4.90
CA GLU A 228 23.97 -5.35 5.38
C GLU A 228 24.37 -5.03 6.83
N LEU A 229 23.92 -3.90 7.37
CA LEU A 229 24.19 -3.55 8.77
C LEU A 229 23.50 -4.52 9.73
N PRO A 230 24.11 -4.85 10.88
CA PRO A 230 23.34 -5.35 12.02
C PRO A 230 22.48 -4.21 12.59
N GLY A 231 21.35 -4.54 13.20
CA GLY A 231 20.53 -3.54 13.89
C GLY A 231 19.03 -3.76 13.71
N LEU A 232 18.28 -2.71 14.05
CA LEU A 232 16.83 -2.72 14.12
C LEU A 232 16.19 -2.88 12.73
N VAL A 233 15.19 -3.76 12.63
CA VAL A 233 14.30 -3.86 11.47
C VAL A 233 12.92 -3.40 11.92
N LEU A 234 12.44 -2.34 11.27
CA LEU A 234 11.25 -1.62 11.69
C LEU A 234 10.24 -1.52 10.55
N GLU A 235 8.96 -1.48 10.89
CA GLU A 235 7.90 -1.12 9.96
C GLU A 235 6.90 -0.18 10.64
N PHE A 236 6.46 0.84 9.92
CA PHE A 236 5.43 1.78 10.34
C PHE A 236 4.28 1.69 9.35
N GLY A 237 3.05 1.46 9.83
CA GLY A 237 1.87 1.19 9.00
C GLY A 237 1.61 -0.29 8.75
N VAL A 238 1.55 -1.10 9.81
CA VAL A 238 1.39 -2.55 9.69
C VAL A 238 0.03 -2.96 9.12
N ARG A 239 -1.06 -2.34 9.59
CA ARG A 239 -2.46 -2.69 9.34
C ARG A 239 -2.75 -4.19 9.45
N ARG A 240 -2.81 -4.91 8.32
CA ARG A 240 -3.05 -6.37 8.25
C ARG A 240 -1.77 -7.20 8.27
N GLY A 241 -0.59 -6.60 8.22
CA GLY A 241 0.72 -7.25 8.33
C GLY A 241 1.24 -7.89 7.05
N THR A 242 0.77 -7.48 5.86
CA THR A 242 1.19 -8.08 4.58
C THR A 242 2.70 -7.93 4.34
N SER A 243 3.19 -6.69 4.38
CA SER A 243 4.62 -6.37 4.29
C SER A 243 5.39 -6.85 5.51
N LEU A 244 4.87 -6.67 6.74
CA LEU A 244 5.49 -7.17 7.97
C LEU A 244 5.87 -8.65 7.88
N ARG A 245 4.94 -9.50 7.42
CA ARG A 245 5.18 -10.93 7.27
C ARG A 245 6.28 -11.23 6.28
N LEU A 246 6.33 -10.51 5.17
CA LEU A 246 7.39 -10.65 4.17
C LEU A 246 8.75 -10.23 4.75
N ILE A 247 8.80 -9.07 5.41
CA ILE A 247 10.02 -8.54 6.01
C ILE A 247 10.51 -9.48 7.11
N ALA A 248 9.62 -9.97 7.98
CA ALA A 248 9.93 -10.94 9.04
C ALA A 248 10.58 -12.22 8.49
N HIS A 249 10.03 -12.80 7.42
CA HIS A 249 10.59 -14.00 6.78
C HIS A 249 11.95 -13.75 6.14
N ARG A 250 12.14 -12.58 5.49
CA ARG A 250 13.37 -12.27 4.77
C ARG A 250 14.49 -11.80 5.69
N ALA A 251 14.18 -11.01 6.71
CA ALA A 251 15.14 -10.44 7.64
C ALA A 251 15.79 -11.49 8.54
N LYS A 252 15.08 -12.59 8.83
CA LYS A 252 15.53 -13.71 9.69
C LYS A 252 16.01 -13.28 11.08
N GLN A 253 15.44 -12.19 11.60
CA GLN A 253 15.68 -11.67 12.93
C GLN A 253 14.40 -11.01 13.45
N GLU A 254 14.45 -10.44 14.66
CA GLU A 254 13.34 -9.67 15.21
C GLU A 254 13.01 -8.47 14.32
N ILE A 255 11.71 -8.25 14.12
CA ILE A 255 11.14 -7.07 13.48
C ILE A 255 10.09 -6.45 14.38
N HIS A 256 10.03 -5.13 14.40
CA HIS A 256 9.06 -4.38 15.18
C HIS A 256 8.14 -3.58 14.26
N GLY A 257 6.85 -3.87 14.33
CA GLY A 257 5.80 -3.20 13.57
C GLY A 257 5.01 -2.22 14.44
N PHE A 258 4.82 -1.00 13.96
CA PHE A 258 4.09 0.07 14.64
C PHE A 258 2.84 0.45 13.85
N ASP A 259 1.70 0.51 14.52
CA ASP A 259 0.41 0.93 13.94
C ASP A 259 -0.59 1.25 15.06
N SER A 260 -1.54 2.16 14.83
CA SER A 260 -2.64 2.38 15.78
C SER A 260 -3.68 1.25 15.69
N PHE A 261 -3.84 0.63 14.53
CA PHE A 261 -4.91 -0.31 14.15
C PHE A 261 -6.32 0.30 14.19
N GLU A 262 -6.41 1.61 14.46
CA GLU A 262 -7.63 2.39 14.58
C GLU A 262 -8.04 3.04 13.24
N GLY A 263 -7.10 3.12 12.30
CA GLY A 263 -7.27 3.78 10.99
C GLY A 263 -6.57 5.14 10.92
N LEU A 264 -6.74 5.85 9.81
CA LEU A 264 -6.07 7.14 9.58
C LEU A 264 -6.53 8.21 10.60
N PRO A 265 -5.62 9.01 11.17
CA PRO A 265 -5.95 10.08 12.10
C PRO A 265 -6.66 11.26 11.40
N GLU A 266 -6.39 11.46 10.12
CA GLU A 266 -6.99 12.49 9.27
C GLU A 266 -7.21 11.95 7.84
N SER A 267 -8.04 12.63 7.06
CA SER A 267 -8.32 12.22 5.68
C SER A 267 -7.09 12.37 4.80
N TRP A 268 -6.85 11.38 3.93
CA TRP A 268 -5.74 11.36 3.00
C TRP A 268 -6.21 11.09 1.58
N GLY A 269 -6.03 12.06 0.69
CA GLY A 269 -6.50 12.01 -0.69
C GLY A 269 -8.02 11.81 -0.78
N SER A 270 -8.44 10.58 -1.06
CA SER A 270 -9.85 10.18 -1.18
C SER A 270 -10.32 9.20 -0.10
N ILE A 271 -9.45 8.95 0.88
CA ILE A 271 -9.68 8.06 2.01
C ILE A 271 -10.03 8.93 3.22
N ASP A 272 -11.17 8.69 3.83
CA ASP A 272 -11.62 9.44 5.00
C ASP A 272 -10.90 8.99 6.28
N ALA A 273 -10.81 9.88 7.26
CA ALA A 273 -10.34 9.55 8.61
C ALA A 273 -11.07 8.33 9.19
N GLY A 274 -10.35 7.46 9.90
CA GLY A 274 -10.85 6.19 10.45
C GLY A 274 -10.96 5.04 9.45
N GLN A 275 -10.75 5.26 8.14
CA GLN A 275 -10.56 4.17 7.18
C GLN A 275 -9.19 3.51 7.36
N LEU A 276 -8.98 2.36 6.69
CA LEU A 276 -7.81 1.49 6.86
C LEU A 276 -7.68 0.84 8.26
N THR A 277 -8.71 0.97 9.10
CA THR A 277 -8.81 0.31 10.41
C THR A 277 -8.85 -1.22 10.31
N THR A 278 -8.42 -1.89 11.38
CA THR A 278 -8.70 -3.32 11.60
C THR A 278 -9.75 -3.55 12.69
N GLY A 279 -10.39 -2.47 13.18
CA GLY A 279 -11.22 -2.51 14.39
C GLY A 279 -10.38 -2.78 15.64
N SER A 280 -9.14 -2.30 15.68
CA SER A 280 -8.14 -2.57 16.73
C SER A 280 -7.74 -4.04 16.87
N ALA A 281 -8.15 -4.90 15.93
CA ALA A 281 -7.71 -6.29 15.90
C ALA A 281 -6.29 -6.38 15.35
N LEU A 282 -5.38 -6.95 16.15
CA LEU A 282 -4.00 -7.20 15.73
C LEU A 282 -3.96 -8.34 14.70
N PRO A 283 -3.17 -8.21 13.61
CA PRO A 283 -3.00 -9.28 12.66
C PRO A 283 -2.17 -10.43 13.23
N ASP A 284 -2.39 -11.63 12.69
CA ASP A 284 -1.50 -12.76 12.93
C ASP A 284 -0.14 -12.50 12.27
N VAL A 285 0.91 -12.60 13.08
CA VAL A 285 2.29 -12.35 12.68
C VAL A 285 3.22 -13.49 13.14
N PRO A 286 4.32 -13.75 12.42
CA PRO A 286 5.35 -14.71 12.81
C PRO A 286 5.90 -14.45 14.21
N SER A 287 6.46 -15.48 14.84
CA SER A 287 6.99 -15.39 16.21
C SER A 287 8.16 -14.43 16.38
N ASN A 288 8.84 -14.04 15.29
CA ASN A 288 9.91 -13.04 15.30
C ASN A 288 9.41 -11.62 14.98
N ALA A 289 8.10 -11.39 14.91
CA ALA A 289 7.51 -10.09 14.69
C ALA A 289 6.78 -9.61 15.95
N HIS A 290 7.07 -8.38 16.37
CA HIS A 290 6.51 -7.76 17.56
C HIS A 290 5.71 -6.53 17.17
N LEU A 291 4.45 -6.48 17.57
CA LEU A 291 3.55 -5.37 17.29
C LEU A 291 3.52 -4.37 18.45
N HIS A 292 3.56 -3.09 18.12
CA HIS A 292 3.49 -1.97 19.05
C HIS A 292 2.23 -1.14 18.73
N PRO A 293 1.06 -1.51 19.29
CA PRO A 293 -0.18 -0.79 19.04
C PRO A 293 -0.16 0.61 19.66
N GLY A 294 -0.49 1.61 18.86
CA GLY A 294 -0.61 3.01 19.27
C GLY A 294 -0.02 3.98 18.25
N TRP A 295 -0.22 5.28 18.47
CA TRP A 295 0.34 6.33 17.61
C TRP A 295 1.87 6.37 17.69
N PHE A 296 2.52 6.74 16.59
CA PHE A 296 3.99 6.66 16.48
C PHE A 296 4.69 7.54 17.51
N GLU A 297 4.15 8.72 17.78
CA GLU A 297 4.64 9.66 18.80
C GLU A 297 4.57 9.10 20.23
N ASP A 298 3.67 8.15 20.49
CA ASP A 298 3.47 7.56 21.81
C ASP A 298 4.29 6.27 21.97
N THR A 299 4.43 5.47 20.91
CA THR A 299 5.05 4.14 20.97
C THR A 299 6.55 4.18 20.67
N LEU A 300 6.96 4.91 19.63
CA LEU A 300 8.35 4.89 19.13
C LEU A 300 9.37 5.43 20.16
N PRO A 301 9.14 6.55 20.87
CA PRO A 301 10.11 7.05 21.85
C PRO A 301 10.36 6.10 23.02
N PHE A 302 9.35 5.32 23.42
CA PHE A 302 9.51 4.32 24.48
C PHE A 302 10.31 3.11 23.97
N PHE A 303 9.99 2.63 22.77
CA PHE A 303 10.72 1.55 22.12
C PHE A 303 12.22 1.87 22.00
N LEU A 304 12.56 3.07 21.52
CA LEU A 304 13.97 3.49 21.30
C LEU A 304 14.79 3.64 22.60
N LYS A 305 14.15 3.72 23.77
CA LYS A 305 14.83 3.71 25.09
C LYS A 305 15.25 2.32 25.54
N THR A 306 14.58 1.29 25.02
CA THR A 306 14.77 -0.11 25.45
C THR A 306 15.47 -0.95 24.38
N HIS A 307 15.54 -0.45 23.14
CA HIS A 307 16.15 -1.13 22.01
C HIS A 307 17.26 -0.25 21.43
N ASP A 308 18.50 -0.67 21.68
CA ASP A 308 19.70 0.01 21.20
C ASP A 308 20.15 -0.49 19.82
N GLY A 309 21.07 0.26 19.23
CA GLY A 309 21.69 -0.08 17.96
C GLY A 309 21.20 0.78 16.79
N PRO A 310 21.89 0.71 15.65
CA PRO A 310 21.49 1.44 14.45
C PRO A 310 20.21 0.85 13.85
N VAL A 311 19.54 1.63 13.03
CA VAL A 311 18.49 1.12 12.14
C VAL A 311 19.17 0.42 10.97
N ARG A 312 18.95 -0.89 10.85
CA ARG A 312 19.37 -1.68 9.69
C ARG A 312 18.45 -1.41 8.50
N PHE A 313 17.14 -1.53 8.74
CA PHE A 313 16.10 -1.41 7.74
C PHE A 313 14.85 -0.80 8.37
N VAL A 314 14.18 0.09 7.64
CA VAL A 314 12.86 0.58 8.01
C VAL A 314 11.96 0.66 6.78
N ASN A 315 10.74 0.09 6.89
CA ASN A 315 9.64 0.38 5.98
C ASN A 315 8.77 1.49 6.57
N ILE A 316 8.59 2.57 5.81
CA ILE A 316 7.79 3.75 6.16
C ILE A 316 6.57 3.72 5.23
N ASP A 317 5.47 3.15 5.73
CA ASP A 317 4.17 3.07 5.05
C ASP A 317 3.17 3.89 5.88
N SER A 318 3.40 5.19 5.95
CA SER A 318 2.78 6.04 6.97
C SER A 318 1.68 6.96 6.46
N ASP A 319 1.44 6.91 5.14
CA ASP A 319 0.50 7.68 4.29
C ASP A 319 0.65 9.22 4.35
N LEU A 320 0.84 9.77 5.55
CA LEU A 320 0.79 11.19 5.89
C LEU A 320 2.19 11.79 6.13
N TYR A 321 2.36 13.04 5.72
CA TYR A 321 3.56 13.83 6.00
C TYR A 321 3.92 13.87 7.50
N VAL A 322 2.95 14.10 8.38
CA VAL A 322 3.21 14.22 9.83
C VAL A 322 3.75 12.91 10.38
N SER A 323 3.16 11.79 9.97
CA SER A 323 3.58 10.45 10.36
C SER A 323 5.00 10.13 9.90
N ALA A 324 5.30 10.32 8.61
CA ALA A 324 6.62 10.10 8.05
C ALA A 324 7.69 10.98 8.74
N ARG A 325 7.38 12.25 8.99
CA ARG A 325 8.26 13.18 9.68
C ARG A 325 8.52 12.73 11.13
N THR A 326 7.49 12.32 11.87
CA THR A 326 7.64 11.80 13.24
C THR A 326 8.60 10.62 13.27
N VAL A 327 8.43 9.66 12.36
CA VAL A 327 9.31 8.48 12.24
C VAL A 327 10.75 8.89 11.92
N LEU A 328 10.97 9.69 10.87
CA LEU A 328 12.30 10.08 10.41
C LEU A 328 13.09 10.83 11.49
N PHE A 329 12.46 11.80 12.17
CA PHE A 329 13.14 12.60 13.20
C PHE A 329 13.38 11.81 14.49
N ALA A 330 12.49 10.89 14.86
CA ALA A 330 12.72 10.01 16.00
C ALA A 330 13.87 9.01 15.73
N LEU A 331 13.97 8.49 14.50
CA LEU A 331 15.02 7.56 14.10
C LEU A 331 16.34 8.25 13.73
N ALA A 332 16.37 9.57 13.55
CA ALA A 332 17.55 10.34 13.13
C ALA A 332 18.85 9.95 13.88
N PRO A 333 18.88 9.77 15.21
CA PRO A 333 20.11 9.39 15.92
C PRO A 333 20.59 7.94 15.65
N ARG A 334 19.76 7.11 15.03
CA ARG A 334 20.00 5.69 14.75
C ARG A 334 20.19 5.42 13.24
N LEU A 335 19.90 6.38 12.38
CA LEU A 335 20.13 6.30 10.94
C LEU A 335 21.60 6.60 10.64
N VAL A 336 22.34 5.58 10.20
CA VAL A 336 23.79 5.63 9.96
C VAL A 336 24.09 5.29 8.49
N PRO A 337 25.29 5.60 7.97
CA PRO A 337 25.69 5.14 6.64
C PRO A 337 25.47 3.64 6.47
N GLY A 338 24.69 3.27 5.46
CA GLY A 338 24.26 1.90 5.19
C GLY A 338 22.84 1.55 5.65
N SER A 339 22.19 2.38 6.49
CA SER A 339 20.77 2.22 6.85
C SER A 339 19.89 2.25 5.60
N ILE A 340 18.97 1.31 5.50
CA ILE A 340 18.02 1.20 4.38
C ILE A 340 16.65 1.71 4.80
N LEU A 341 16.09 2.61 3.98
CA LEU A 341 14.72 3.12 4.13
C LEU A 341 13.92 2.72 2.90
N VAL A 342 12.73 2.18 3.10
CA VAL A 342 11.72 1.98 2.06
C VAL A 342 10.55 2.88 2.39
N PHE A 343 10.07 3.63 1.41
CA PHE A 343 8.86 4.44 1.52
C PHE A 343 7.77 3.85 0.63
N ASP A 344 6.56 3.68 1.18
CA ASP A 344 5.37 3.40 0.39
C ASP A 344 4.69 4.71 -0.03
N GLU A 345 4.54 4.91 -1.35
CA GLU A 345 3.94 6.12 -1.92
C GLU A 345 4.74 7.44 -1.87
N LEU A 346 6.08 7.38 -1.85
CA LEU A 346 6.95 8.56 -1.93
C LEU A 346 6.72 9.45 -3.17
N ILE A 347 6.21 8.88 -4.27
CA ILE A 347 6.03 9.56 -5.57
C ILE A 347 4.65 9.28 -6.19
N GLY A 348 4.25 10.05 -7.20
CA GLY A 348 3.14 9.68 -8.08
C GLY A 348 1.72 9.98 -7.58
N ASN A 349 1.52 10.20 -6.27
CA ASN A 349 0.29 10.80 -5.75
C ASN A 349 0.19 12.28 -6.18
N PRO A 350 -1.01 12.84 -6.42
CA PRO A 350 -1.14 14.26 -6.78
C PRO A 350 -0.47 15.23 -5.80
N THR A 351 -0.43 14.86 -4.51
CA THR A 351 0.14 15.62 -3.39
C THR A 351 1.53 15.14 -2.99
N TRP A 352 2.19 14.26 -3.76
CA TRP A 352 3.46 13.61 -3.37
C TRP A 352 4.51 14.58 -2.77
N HIS A 353 4.63 15.77 -3.35
CA HIS A 353 5.57 16.82 -2.92
C HIS A 353 5.28 17.44 -1.54
N ASP A 354 4.06 17.30 -1.02
CA ASP A 354 3.62 17.77 0.29
C ASP A 354 3.56 16.64 1.35
N ASP A 355 3.67 15.38 0.91
CA ASP A 355 3.51 14.17 1.73
C ASP A 355 4.89 13.65 2.22
N GLU A 356 5.15 12.34 2.12
CA GLU A 356 6.40 11.72 2.60
C GLU A 356 7.67 12.28 1.95
N PHE A 357 7.59 12.72 0.69
CA PHE A 357 8.73 13.34 0.01
C PHE A 357 9.18 14.63 0.70
N LYS A 358 8.21 15.42 1.20
CA LYS A 358 8.50 16.63 1.96
C LYS A 358 9.18 16.28 3.28
N ALA A 359 8.68 15.27 3.99
CA ALA A 359 9.27 14.81 5.24
C ALA A 359 10.72 14.35 5.04
N LEU A 360 10.99 13.55 4.00
CA LEU A 360 12.33 13.14 3.61
C LEU A 360 13.24 14.33 3.27
N SER A 361 12.73 15.29 2.51
CA SER A 361 13.49 16.47 2.07
C SER A 361 13.88 17.35 3.26
N GLU A 362 12.93 17.63 4.17
CA GLU A 362 13.18 18.40 5.39
C GLU A 362 14.13 17.66 6.34
N PHE A 363 13.97 16.35 6.50
CA PHE A 363 14.89 15.52 7.28
C PHE A 363 16.31 15.61 6.73
N ALA A 364 16.50 15.36 5.43
CA ALA A 364 17.80 15.40 4.78
C ALA A 364 18.46 16.77 4.93
N GLN A 365 17.70 17.85 4.78
CA GLN A 365 18.18 19.21 5.00
C GLN A 365 18.55 19.49 6.46
N ALA A 366 17.69 19.11 7.40
CA ALA A 366 17.84 19.44 8.82
C ALA A 366 19.06 18.78 9.47
N ILE A 367 19.35 17.52 9.10
CA ILE A 367 20.47 16.76 9.68
C ILE A 367 21.65 16.59 8.73
N GLY A 368 21.60 17.20 7.54
CA GLY A 368 22.64 17.07 6.51
C GLY A 368 22.81 15.64 5.98
N ALA A 369 21.76 14.81 6.05
CA ALA A 369 21.82 13.43 5.59
C ALA A 369 21.92 13.39 4.06
N ARG A 370 22.87 12.60 3.57
CA ARG A 370 22.97 12.23 2.16
C ARG A 370 22.40 10.83 1.99
N TYR A 371 21.77 10.60 0.85
CA TYR A 371 21.21 9.30 0.52
C TYR A 371 21.31 9.04 -0.98
N GLU A 372 21.29 7.76 -1.33
CA GLU A 372 21.08 7.29 -2.71
C GLU A 372 19.77 6.51 -2.81
N VAL A 373 19.10 6.60 -3.97
CA VAL A 373 17.93 5.80 -4.33
C VAL A 373 18.42 4.66 -5.21
N PHE A 374 18.37 3.42 -4.72
CA PHE A 374 18.89 2.26 -5.44
C PHE A 374 17.79 1.34 -5.99
N ALA A 375 16.54 1.54 -5.58
CA ALA A 375 15.40 0.86 -6.18
C ALA A 375 14.15 1.77 -6.26
N LEU A 376 13.38 1.59 -7.33
CA LEU A 376 12.10 2.27 -7.54
C LEU A 376 11.04 1.31 -8.07
N ALA A 377 9.81 1.48 -7.62
CA ALA A 377 8.65 0.82 -8.21
C ALA A 377 7.61 1.86 -8.63
N PRO A 378 7.68 2.41 -9.86
CA PRO A 378 6.76 3.46 -10.28
C PRO A 378 5.27 3.07 -10.24
N ALA A 379 4.97 1.77 -10.39
CA ALA A 379 3.62 1.24 -10.38
C ALA A 379 2.98 1.24 -8.98
N THR A 380 3.78 0.93 -7.96
CA THR A 380 3.40 0.89 -6.54
C THR A 380 3.90 2.13 -5.79
N LYS A 381 4.49 3.09 -6.52
CA LYS A 381 4.98 4.38 -6.01
C LYS A 381 6.10 4.30 -4.95
N GLN A 382 6.72 3.14 -4.80
CA GLN A 382 7.74 2.89 -3.77
C GLN A 382 9.14 3.32 -4.20
N ALA A 383 9.94 3.70 -3.20
CA ALA A 383 11.37 3.94 -3.35
C ALA A 383 12.15 3.31 -2.21
N ALA A 384 13.30 2.70 -2.53
CA ALA A 384 14.26 2.24 -1.53
C ALA A 384 15.53 3.10 -1.60
N LEU A 385 15.95 3.56 -0.43
CA LEU A 385 17.05 4.50 -0.24
C LEU A 385 18.08 3.94 0.74
N ARG A 386 19.32 4.36 0.56
CA ARG A 386 20.43 4.07 1.48
C ARG A 386 21.02 5.38 1.99
N ILE A 387 21.18 5.51 3.30
CA ILE A 387 21.91 6.63 3.92
C ILE A 387 23.42 6.50 3.65
N LEU A 388 24.10 7.60 3.33
CA LEU A 388 25.51 7.66 2.89
C LEU A 388 26.48 8.25 3.91
#